data_AF-A0A4R2NS31-F1
#
_entry.id   AF-A0A4R2NS31-F1
#
_cell.length_a   1.000
_cell.length_b   1.000
_cell.length_c   1.000
_cell.angle_alpha   90.00
_cell.angle_beta   90.00
_cell.angle_gamma   90.00
#
_symmetry.space_group_name_H-M   'P 1'
#
loop_
_entity.id
_entity.type
_entity.pdbx_description
1 polymer ?
#
loop_
_entity_poly.entity_id
_entity_poly.type
_entity_poly.pdbx_seq_one_letter_code
_entity_poly.pdbx_strand_id
1 'polypeptide(L)'
;MWKRSIVFLSLVLFFSSCKNKKIINAPFYYTEGLTCDDLFVNGYKWVPGVDVTLLGKKIGDTIIHYQIHQKLEPIKYEDYDLEELNEIIEPEDDQELDVSQYLEKDPLTLTDSIYNLVWGDTKKQQKNFCNNSKVIWRNFILKIDDLDIEKIINDIIIKKDSFEIINHKEDKSDYTLENFELINMVKKDTFNCSIYKKDGEFYFSSSVKIKQ
;
A
#
# COMPACT_ATOMS: atom_id res chain seq x y z
N MET A 1 48.82 1.03 -29.31
CA MET A 1 47.48 1.43 -29.79
C MET A 1 46.39 0.83 -28.88
N TRP A 2 46.47 1.04 -27.55
CA TRP A 2 45.73 0.25 -26.54
C TRP A 2 45.35 1.11 -25.31
N LYS A 3 44.81 2.32 -25.54
CA LYS A 3 44.33 3.21 -24.46
C LYS A 3 42.88 3.69 -24.63
N ARG A 4 42.19 3.27 -25.69
CA ARG A 4 40.81 3.75 -26.00
C ARG A 4 39.69 2.80 -25.55
N SER A 5 39.98 1.56 -25.15
CA SER A 5 38.93 0.58 -24.78
C SER A 5 38.57 0.54 -23.29
N ILE A 6 39.30 1.21 -22.39
CA ILE A 6 39.04 1.15 -20.94
C ILE A 6 37.89 2.09 -20.52
N VAL A 7 37.68 3.21 -21.24
CA VAL A 7 36.66 4.21 -20.88
C VAL A 7 35.22 3.72 -21.10
N PHE A 8 35.01 2.79 -22.04
CA PHE A 8 33.67 2.25 -22.32
C PHE A 8 33.18 1.28 -21.25
N LEU A 9 34.07 0.57 -20.55
CA LEU A 9 33.66 -0.41 -19.52
C LEU A 9 33.20 0.26 -18.23
N SER A 10 33.76 1.42 -17.89
CA SER A 10 33.35 2.24 -16.74
C SER A 10 31.98 2.91 -16.92
N LEU A 11 31.57 3.23 -18.14
CA LEU A 11 30.28 3.89 -18.39
C LEU A 11 29.08 2.92 -18.29
N VAL A 12 29.27 1.64 -18.65
CA VAL A 12 28.20 0.62 -18.60
C VAL A 12 27.85 0.22 -17.15
N LEU A 13 28.81 0.34 -16.22
CA LEU A 13 28.58 0.07 -14.80
C LEU A 13 27.78 1.17 -14.08
N PHE A 14 27.71 2.39 -14.62
CA PHE A 14 26.89 3.47 -14.04
C PHE A 14 25.39 3.37 -14.39
N PHE A 15 25.01 2.62 -15.42
CA PHE A 15 23.60 2.44 -15.80
C PHE A 15 22.88 1.31 -15.05
N SER A 16 23.53 0.65 -14.07
CA SER A 16 23.07 -0.62 -13.52
C SER A 16 22.67 -0.62 -12.04
N SER A 17 22.31 0.51 -11.40
CA SER A 17 21.92 0.44 -9.97
C SER A 17 20.81 1.37 -9.49
N CYS A 18 19.76 1.54 -10.30
CA CYS A 18 18.41 1.80 -9.75
C CYS A 18 17.52 0.58 -10.02
N LYS A 19 17.87 -0.58 -9.44
CA LYS A 19 16.93 -1.70 -9.42
C LYS A 19 15.88 -1.39 -8.35
N ASN A 20 14.68 -1.07 -8.80
CA ASN A 20 13.52 -0.88 -7.91
C ASN A 20 13.36 -2.11 -7.02
N LYS A 21 13.09 -1.89 -5.73
CA LYS A 21 12.83 -3.01 -4.82
C LYS A 21 11.59 -3.75 -5.28
N LYS A 22 11.73 -5.07 -5.43
CA LYS A 22 10.60 -5.96 -5.72
C LYS A 22 9.75 -6.11 -4.46
N ILE A 23 8.46 -5.80 -4.58
CA ILE A 23 7.50 -5.95 -3.48
C ILE A 23 6.97 -7.39 -3.45
N ILE A 24 7.00 -7.98 -2.25
CA ILE A 24 6.45 -9.32 -2.01
C ILE A 24 4.94 -9.24 -1.83
N ASN A 25 4.22 -9.99 -2.66
CA ASN A 25 2.76 -10.08 -2.67
C ASN A 25 2.28 -11.41 -2.08
N ALA A 26 2.67 -11.69 -0.83
CA ALA A 26 2.26 -12.88 -0.10
C ALA A 26 1.62 -12.49 1.25
N PRO A 27 0.70 -13.29 1.80
CA PRO A 27 -0.02 -12.92 3.03
C PRO A 27 0.91 -12.77 4.23
N PHE A 28 1.85 -13.71 4.41
CA PHE A 28 2.71 -13.79 5.61
C PHE A 28 4.16 -13.36 5.38
N TYR A 29 4.41 -12.62 4.30
CA TYR A 29 5.73 -12.08 3.99
C TYR A 29 5.58 -10.67 3.42
N TYR A 30 6.53 -9.81 3.74
CA TYR A 30 6.62 -8.46 3.21
C TYR A 30 8.07 -8.11 2.90
N THR A 31 8.27 -7.10 2.06
CA THR A 31 9.59 -6.56 1.76
C THR A 31 10.04 -5.65 2.89
N GLU A 32 11.11 -6.03 3.60
CA GLU A 32 11.73 -5.21 4.65
C GLU A 32 12.36 -3.94 4.08
N GLY A 33 12.39 -2.87 4.88
CA GLY A 33 13.01 -1.59 4.49
C GLY A 33 12.34 -0.91 3.30
N LEU A 34 11.06 -1.20 3.04
CA LEU A 34 10.29 -0.58 1.97
C LEU A 34 10.04 0.90 2.28
N THR A 35 10.28 1.78 1.30
CA THR A 35 9.98 3.22 1.42
C THR A 35 8.63 3.56 0.77
N CYS A 36 8.14 4.77 1.03
CA CYS A 36 6.99 5.30 0.29
C CYS A 36 7.28 5.41 -1.21
N ASP A 37 8.48 5.83 -1.61
CA ASP A 37 8.87 5.91 -3.02
C ASP A 37 8.87 4.53 -3.70
N ASP A 38 9.34 3.50 -3.02
CA ASP A 38 9.31 2.12 -3.53
C ASP A 38 7.87 1.71 -3.89
N LEU A 39 6.87 2.15 -3.12
CA LEU A 39 5.45 1.86 -3.36
C LEU A 39 4.93 2.55 -4.64
N PHE A 40 5.13 3.85 -4.78
CA PHE A 40 4.69 4.60 -5.98
C PHE A 40 5.34 4.07 -7.26
N VAL A 41 6.64 3.77 -7.22
CA VAL A 41 7.38 3.20 -8.35
C VAL A 41 6.85 1.83 -8.75
N ASN A 42 6.29 1.08 -7.80
CA ASN A 42 5.63 -0.20 -8.05
C ASN A 42 4.12 -0.04 -8.36
N GLY A 43 3.63 1.17 -8.62
CA GLY A 43 2.25 1.43 -9.05
C GLY A 43 1.21 1.29 -7.93
N TYR A 44 1.61 1.48 -6.67
CA TYR A 44 0.65 1.69 -5.59
C TYR A 44 0.08 3.10 -5.69
N LYS A 45 -1.21 3.22 -5.38
CA LYS A 45 -1.98 4.46 -5.47
C LYS A 45 -2.42 4.88 -4.08
N TRP A 46 -2.52 6.19 -3.85
CA TRP A 46 -3.14 6.68 -2.64
C TRP A 46 -4.63 6.29 -2.60
N VAL A 47 -5.04 5.75 -1.45
CA VAL A 47 -6.43 5.44 -1.14
C VAL A 47 -6.90 6.49 -0.12
N PRO A 48 -7.81 7.40 -0.49
CA PRO A 48 -8.30 8.45 0.39
C PRO A 48 -8.93 7.86 1.65
N GLY A 49 -8.61 8.47 2.80
CA GLY A 49 -9.11 8.09 4.11
C GLY A 49 -8.94 9.24 5.10
N VAL A 50 -9.68 9.20 6.21
CA VAL A 50 -9.75 10.33 7.16
C VAL A 50 -8.56 10.35 8.12
N ASP A 51 -8.15 9.19 8.63
CA ASP A 51 -7.23 9.12 9.79
C ASP A 51 -5.82 8.63 9.43
N VAL A 52 -5.65 8.03 8.26
CA VAL A 52 -4.41 7.38 7.86
C VAL A 52 -4.15 7.58 6.37
N THR A 53 -2.88 7.74 6.00
CA THR A 53 -2.47 7.68 4.60
C THR A 53 -2.23 6.23 4.21
N LEU A 54 -3.03 5.72 3.28
CA LEU A 54 -2.89 4.38 2.74
C LEU A 54 -2.43 4.44 1.28
N LEU A 55 -1.43 3.61 0.95
CA LEU A 55 -1.07 3.32 -0.43
C LEU A 55 -1.51 1.89 -0.75
N GLY A 56 -2.42 1.74 -1.70
CA GLY A 56 -3.05 0.49 -2.07
C GLY A 56 -2.68 0.02 -3.48
N LYS A 57 -2.77 -1.29 -3.70
CA LYS A 57 -2.73 -1.88 -5.04
C LYS A 57 -3.59 -3.12 -5.12
N LYS A 58 -4.41 -3.22 -6.17
CA LYS A 58 -5.19 -4.41 -6.52
C LYS A 58 -4.47 -5.25 -7.57
N ILE A 59 -4.37 -6.56 -7.34
CA ILE A 59 -3.72 -7.55 -8.20
C ILE A 59 -4.63 -8.78 -8.26
N GLY A 60 -5.45 -8.87 -9.32
CA GLY A 60 -6.52 -9.86 -9.38
C GLY A 60 -7.48 -9.72 -8.20
N ASP A 61 -7.65 -10.82 -7.45
CA ASP A 61 -8.50 -10.90 -6.25
C ASP A 61 -7.80 -10.47 -4.96
N THR A 62 -6.56 -10.00 -5.06
CA THR A 62 -5.78 -9.51 -3.92
C THR A 62 -5.73 -7.98 -3.88
N ILE A 63 -5.91 -7.40 -2.71
CA ILE A 63 -5.66 -6.00 -2.41
C ILE A 63 -4.58 -5.91 -1.34
N ILE A 64 -3.55 -5.10 -1.57
CA ILE A 64 -2.49 -4.85 -0.61
C ILE A 64 -2.48 -3.38 -0.25
N HIS A 65 -2.60 -3.07 1.04
CA HIS A 65 -2.49 -1.72 1.56
C HIS A 65 -1.22 -1.57 2.40
N TYR A 66 -0.57 -0.43 2.28
CA TYR A 66 0.50 0.00 3.17
C TYR A 66 0.10 1.29 3.85
N GLN A 67 0.28 1.37 5.17
CA GLN A 67 0.08 2.61 5.91
C GLN A 67 1.36 3.40 5.95
N ILE A 68 1.26 4.66 5.54
CA ILE A 68 2.32 5.64 5.57
C ILE A 68 2.14 6.52 6.80
N HIS A 69 3.16 6.57 7.64
CA HIS A 69 3.25 7.52 8.74
C HIS A 69 4.14 8.68 8.31
N GLN A 70 3.55 9.86 8.22
CA GLN A 70 4.28 11.10 7.95
C GLN A 70 4.64 11.75 9.28
N LYS A 71 5.91 12.11 9.46
CA LYS A 71 6.28 13.01 10.54
C LYS A 71 5.85 14.42 10.13
N LEU A 72 4.74 14.88 10.68
CA LEU A 72 4.36 16.28 10.54
C LEU A 72 5.40 17.11 11.31
N GLU A 73 6.16 17.94 10.59
CA GLU A 73 6.90 18.99 11.26
C GLU A 73 5.90 19.99 11.85
N PRO A 74 6.13 20.51 13.07
CA PRO A 74 5.25 21.52 13.63
C PRO A 74 5.19 22.70 12.66
N ILE A 75 3.98 23.04 12.23
CA ILE A 75 3.75 24.20 11.38
C ILE A 75 4.28 25.43 12.14
N LYS A 76 5.36 26.03 11.64
CA LYS A 76 5.80 27.34 12.12
C LYS A 76 4.83 28.35 11.52
N TYR A 77 3.92 28.86 12.34
CA TYR A 77 2.90 29.84 11.95
C TYR A 77 3.49 31.19 11.49
N GLU A 78 4.80 31.39 11.55
CA GLU A 78 5.48 32.66 11.27
C GLU A 78 5.80 32.91 9.78
N ASP A 79 5.63 31.90 8.90
CA ASP A 79 6.01 32.00 7.46
C ASP A 79 4.82 32.06 6.48
N TYR A 80 3.57 32.23 6.96
CA TYR A 80 2.43 32.42 6.07
C TYR A 80 2.24 33.91 5.79
N ASP A 81 2.74 34.37 4.64
CA ASP A 81 2.27 35.60 4.04
C ASP A 81 0.83 35.37 3.54
N LEU A 82 -0.13 35.87 4.32
CA LEU A 82 -1.56 35.79 4.01
C LEU A 82 -1.93 36.51 2.70
N GLU A 83 -1.03 37.34 2.14
CA GLU A 83 -1.24 38.01 0.85
C GLU A 83 -1.09 37.04 -0.34
N GLU A 84 -0.28 35.98 -0.23
CA GLU A 84 -0.08 34.99 -1.31
C GLU A 84 -1.26 33.98 -1.45
N LEU A 85 -2.17 33.95 -0.47
CA LEU A 85 -3.39 33.12 -0.50
C LEU A 85 -4.58 33.77 -1.25
N ASN A 86 -4.47 35.04 -1.62
CA ASN A 86 -5.56 35.82 -2.23
C ASN A 86 -5.44 36.02 -3.76
N GLU A 87 -4.40 35.49 -4.41
CA GLU A 87 -4.44 35.32 -5.88
C GLU A 87 -5.33 34.12 -6.23
N ILE A 88 -6.64 34.33 -6.08
CA ILE A 88 -7.67 33.50 -6.68
C ILE A 88 -7.55 33.74 -8.19
N ILE A 89 -6.86 32.82 -8.86
CA ILE A 89 -6.94 32.66 -10.31
C ILE A 89 -8.42 32.41 -10.62
N GLU A 90 -9.10 33.39 -11.22
CA GLU A 90 -10.41 33.15 -11.82
C GLU A 90 -10.24 32.02 -12.85
N PRO A 91 -10.90 30.87 -12.69
CA PRO A 91 -10.81 29.82 -13.68
C PRO A 91 -11.42 30.34 -14.99
N GLU A 92 -10.57 30.49 -16.02
CA GLU A 92 -11.03 30.59 -17.40
C GLU A 92 -11.88 29.36 -17.71
N ASP A 93 -13.06 29.61 -18.27
CA ASP A 93 -14.13 28.73 -18.73
C ASP A 93 -13.69 27.30 -19.15
N ASP A 94 -13.38 26.45 -18.17
CA ASP A 94 -13.15 25.02 -18.34
C ASP A 94 -14.46 24.31 -18.00
N GLN A 95 -15.03 23.59 -18.96
CA GLN A 95 -16.17 22.70 -18.72
C GLN A 95 -15.90 21.87 -17.47
N GLU A 96 -16.63 22.16 -16.39
CA GLU A 96 -16.50 21.47 -15.11
C GLU A 96 -16.82 19.99 -15.35
N LEU A 97 -15.77 19.19 -15.50
CA LEU A 97 -15.90 17.80 -15.85
C LEU A 97 -16.47 17.09 -14.62
N ASP A 98 -17.72 16.65 -14.70
CA ASP A 98 -18.38 16.02 -13.57
C ASP A 98 -17.72 14.67 -13.23
N VAL A 99 -16.86 14.72 -12.21
CA VAL A 99 -16.13 13.57 -11.67
C VAL A 99 -16.86 12.90 -10.49
N SER A 100 -18.04 13.40 -10.09
CA SER A 100 -18.75 12.93 -8.89
C SER A 100 -19.02 11.42 -8.91
N GLN A 101 -19.37 10.88 -10.07
CA GLN A 101 -19.59 9.44 -10.29
C GLN A 101 -18.38 8.54 -9.99
N TYR A 102 -17.17 9.12 -9.88
CA TYR A 102 -15.94 8.38 -9.59
C TYR A 102 -15.49 8.53 -8.13
N LEU A 103 -15.98 9.54 -7.41
CA LEU A 103 -15.65 9.75 -5.99
C LEU A 103 -16.16 8.60 -5.11
N GLU A 104 -17.25 7.97 -5.51
CA GLU A 104 -17.84 6.81 -4.82
C GLU A 104 -17.19 5.48 -5.20
N LYS A 105 -16.33 5.45 -6.23
CA LYS A 105 -15.69 4.21 -6.70
C LYS A 105 -14.39 3.94 -5.94
N ASP A 106 -14.09 2.66 -5.74
CA ASP A 106 -12.80 2.24 -5.19
C ASP A 106 -11.65 2.76 -6.09
N PRO A 107 -10.74 3.61 -5.58
CA PRO A 107 -9.65 4.18 -6.36
C PRO A 107 -8.75 3.13 -7.00
N LEU A 108 -8.65 1.94 -6.40
CA LEU A 108 -7.84 0.84 -6.91
C LEU A 108 -8.47 0.11 -8.10
N THR A 109 -9.74 0.39 -8.41
CA THR A 109 -10.45 -0.16 -9.58
C THR A 109 -10.46 0.79 -10.77
N LEU A 110 -10.07 2.06 -10.57
CA LEU A 110 -10.02 3.06 -11.61
C LEU A 110 -8.79 2.89 -12.50
N THR A 111 -8.96 3.18 -13.80
CA THR A 111 -7.82 3.33 -14.72
C THR A 111 -6.94 4.49 -14.27
N ASP A 112 -5.66 4.49 -14.65
CA ASP A 112 -4.73 5.56 -14.25
C ASP A 112 -5.19 6.94 -14.71
N SER A 113 -5.80 7.03 -15.90
CA SER A 113 -6.34 8.30 -16.42
C SER A 113 -7.48 8.83 -15.54
N ILE A 114 -8.43 7.99 -15.16
CA ILE A 114 -9.57 8.40 -14.32
C ILE A 114 -9.11 8.66 -12.89
N TYR A 115 -8.22 7.83 -12.36
CA TYR A 115 -7.64 8.04 -11.05
C TYR A 115 -6.93 9.40 -10.97
N ASN A 116 -6.08 9.72 -11.94
CA ASN A 116 -5.35 10.99 -11.96
C ASN A 116 -6.26 12.20 -12.17
N LEU A 117 -7.36 12.03 -12.90
CA LEU A 117 -8.39 13.06 -13.07
C LEU A 117 -9.08 13.38 -11.74
N VAL A 118 -9.41 12.36 -10.94
CA VAL A 118 -10.19 12.52 -9.70
C VAL A 118 -9.29 12.92 -8.52
N TRP A 119 -8.13 12.28 -8.38
CA TRP A 119 -7.26 12.39 -7.20
C TRP A 119 -5.94 13.12 -7.47
N GLY A 120 -5.72 13.55 -8.70
CA GLY A 120 -4.51 14.27 -9.10
C GLY A 120 -3.33 13.37 -9.51
N ASP A 121 -2.26 14.02 -9.97
CA ASP A 121 -1.07 13.37 -10.51
C ASP A 121 -0.29 12.58 -9.43
N THR A 122 0.05 11.33 -9.75
CA THR A 122 0.75 10.42 -8.82
C THR A 122 2.16 10.88 -8.47
N LYS A 123 2.88 11.63 -9.33
CA LYS A 123 4.21 12.15 -8.99
C LYS A 123 4.11 13.30 -7.98
N LYS A 124 3.09 14.16 -8.11
CA LYS A 124 2.78 15.19 -7.10
C LYS A 124 2.40 14.54 -5.78
N GLN A 125 1.53 13.54 -5.80
CA GLN A 125 1.16 12.76 -4.62
C GLN A 125 2.38 12.10 -3.97
N GLN A 126 3.27 11.47 -4.75
CA GLN A 126 4.51 10.88 -4.25
C GLN A 126 5.36 11.91 -3.52
N LYS A 127 5.59 13.09 -4.11
CA LYS A 127 6.36 14.16 -3.46
C LYS A 127 5.74 14.57 -2.12
N ASN A 128 4.41 14.70 -2.08
CA ASN A 128 3.68 15.14 -0.88
C ASN A 128 3.66 14.07 0.21
N PHE A 129 3.38 12.82 -0.16
CA PHE A 129 3.23 11.73 0.79
C PHE A 129 4.55 11.16 1.29
N CYS A 130 5.56 11.11 0.42
CA CYS A 130 6.78 10.38 0.72
C CYS A 130 7.81 11.18 1.54
N ASN A 131 7.72 12.52 1.54
CA ASN A 131 8.63 13.35 2.31
C ASN A 131 8.54 13.05 3.83
N ASN A 132 9.69 12.76 4.46
CA ASN A 132 9.80 12.40 5.87
C ASN A 132 8.81 11.33 6.36
N SER A 133 8.44 10.43 5.46
CA SER A 133 7.45 9.39 5.71
C SER A 133 8.09 8.03 5.95
N LYS A 134 7.34 7.14 6.59
CA LYS A 134 7.76 5.76 6.79
C LYS A 134 6.59 4.81 6.62
N VAL A 135 6.86 3.66 6.02
CA VAL A 135 5.91 2.55 5.96
C VAL A 135 5.90 1.87 7.33
N ILE A 136 4.73 1.83 7.99
CA ILE A 136 4.61 1.31 9.37
C ILE A 136 3.75 0.05 9.48
N TRP A 137 2.93 -0.21 8.46
CA TRP A 137 1.98 -1.31 8.51
C TRP A 137 1.61 -1.75 7.11
N ARG A 138 1.22 -3.01 6.98
CA ARG A 138 0.72 -3.62 5.75
C ARG A 138 -0.53 -4.42 6.03
N ASN A 139 -1.53 -4.27 5.17
CA ASN A 139 -2.64 -5.20 5.02
C ASN A 139 -2.52 -5.99 3.72
N PHE A 140 -2.81 -7.28 3.78
CA PHE A 140 -3.04 -8.14 2.64
C PHE A 140 -4.46 -8.66 2.73
N ILE A 141 -5.28 -8.38 1.72
CA ILE A 141 -6.67 -8.81 1.63
C ILE A 141 -6.80 -9.68 0.38
N LEU A 142 -7.34 -10.87 0.52
CA LEU A 142 -7.63 -11.79 -0.56
C LEU A 142 -9.12 -12.08 -0.54
N LYS A 143 -9.80 -11.85 -1.66
CA LYS A 143 -11.15 -12.36 -1.87
C LYS A 143 -11.09 -13.88 -2.06
N ILE A 144 -11.95 -14.59 -1.34
CA ILE A 144 -11.97 -16.06 -1.29
C ILE A 144 -13.39 -16.57 -1.54
N ASP A 145 -13.50 -17.79 -2.05
CA ASP A 145 -14.78 -18.46 -2.18
C ASP A 145 -15.20 -19.10 -0.86
N ASP A 146 -16.51 -19.26 -0.65
CA ASP A 146 -17.10 -19.81 0.58
C ASP A 146 -16.64 -21.24 0.89
N LEU A 147 -16.53 -22.06 -0.15
CA LEU A 147 -16.05 -23.45 -0.09
C LEU A 147 -14.57 -23.58 0.29
N ASP A 148 -13.79 -22.49 0.24
CA ASP A 148 -12.34 -22.50 0.48
C ASP A 148 -11.95 -22.07 1.90
N ILE A 149 -12.88 -21.66 2.77
CA ILE A 149 -12.55 -21.12 4.11
C ILE A 149 -11.77 -22.14 4.96
N GLU A 150 -12.32 -23.34 5.14
CA GLU A 150 -11.66 -24.41 5.91
C GLU A 150 -10.35 -24.83 5.26
N LYS A 151 -10.30 -24.85 3.92
CA LYS A 151 -9.11 -25.19 3.16
C LYS A 151 -8.02 -24.14 3.34
N ILE A 152 -8.34 -22.84 3.33
CA ILE A 152 -7.39 -21.76 3.55
C ILE A 152 -6.83 -21.83 4.96
N ILE A 153 -7.69 -21.99 5.97
CA ILE A 153 -7.25 -22.17 7.36
C ILE A 153 -6.31 -23.37 7.45
N ASN A 154 -6.70 -24.51 6.86
CA ASN A 154 -5.87 -25.71 6.86
C ASN A 154 -4.58 -25.53 6.08
N ASP A 155 -4.56 -24.92 4.90
CA ASP A 155 -3.36 -24.69 4.09
C ASP A 155 -2.40 -23.69 4.76
N ILE A 156 -2.94 -22.69 5.46
CA ILE A 156 -2.17 -21.79 6.34
C ILE A 156 -1.57 -22.57 7.50
N ILE A 157 -2.37 -23.42 8.16
CA ILE A 157 -1.96 -24.28 9.27
C ILE A 157 -0.95 -25.34 8.81
N ILE A 158 -1.04 -25.88 7.60
CA ILE A 158 -0.22 -27.00 7.12
C ILE A 158 1.25 -26.58 6.93
N LYS A 159 1.56 -25.28 6.82
CA LYS A 159 2.95 -24.76 6.84
C LYS A 159 3.53 -24.63 8.25
N LYS A 160 3.25 -25.60 9.13
CA LYS A 160 3.61 -25.61 10.57
C LYS A 160 5.09 -25.34 10.85
N ASP A 161 5.98 -25.73 9.94
CA ASP A 161 7.43 -25.58 10.16
C ASP A 161 7.90 -24.12 10.11
N SER A 162 7.11 -23.22 9.54
CA SER A 162 7.45 -21.80 9.39
C SER A 162 6.49 -20.87 10.14
N PHE A 163 5.31 -21.34 10.52
CA PHE A 163 4.26 -20.52 11.10
C PHE A 163 3.52 -21.25 12.22
N GLU A 164 3.18 -20.51 13.27
CA GLU A 164 2.42 -21.02 14.41
C GLU A 164 1.26 -20.08 14.72
N ILE A 165 0.08 -20.63 15.00
CA ILE A 165 -1.06 -19.85 15.50
C ILE A 165 -0.88 -19.72 17.01
N ILE A 166 -0.73 -18.49 17.49
CA ILE A 166 -0.43 -18.20 18.91
C ILE A 166 -1.63 -17.64 19.68
N ASN A 167 -2.66 -17.21 18.95
CA ASN A 167 -3.89 -16.72 19.55
C ASN A 167 -5.03 -16.98 18.57
N HIS A 168 -6.06 -17.70 19.00
CA HIS A 168 -7.27 -17.91 18.22
C HIS A 168 -8.42 -17.33 19.03
N LYS A 169 -9.05 -16.27 18.50
CA LYS A 169 -10.15 -15.60 19.15
C LYS A 169 -11.43 -16.08 18.49
N GLU A 170 -12.23 -16.84 19.23
CA GLU A 170 -13.58 -17.26 18.82
C GLU A 170 -14.60 -16.11 18.91
N ASP A 171 -14.19 -14.87 18.67
CA ASP A 171 -15.10 -13.72 18.59
C ASP A 171 -15.82 -13.76 17.24
N LYS A 172 -16.79 -14.68 17.12
CA LYS A 172 -17.71 -14.76 16.01
C LYS A 172 -18.66 -13.59 16.09
N SER A 173 -18.52 -12.65 15.17
CA SER A 173 -19.56 -11.66 14.89
C SER A 173 -20.27 -12.03 13.60
N ASP A 174 -21.38 -11.37 13.28
CA ASP A 174 -22.10 -11.61 12.01
C ASP A 174 -21.21 -11.37 10.77
N TYR A 175 -20.15 -10.59 10.93
CA TYR A 175 -19.23 -10.22 9.86
C TYR A 175 -17.92 -11.00 9.92
N THR A 176 -17.40 -11.31 11.11
CA THR A 176 -16.11 -11.98 11.27
C THR A 176 -16.31 -13.43 11.65
N LEU A 177 -15.88 -14.31 10.77
CA LEU A 177 -15.99 -15.76 10.93
C LEU A 177 -14.87 -16.29 11.81
N GLU A 178 -13.65 -15.79 11.59
CA GLU A 178 -12.45 -16.26 12.28
C GLU A 178 -11.48 -15.09 12.51
N ASN A 179 -10.83 -15.09 13.68
CA ASN A 179 -9.77 -14.15 14.04
C ASN A 179 -8.63 -14.90 14.72
N PHE A 180 -7.41 -14.73 14.22
CA PHE A 180 -6.25 -15.36 14.82
C PHE A 180 -4.96 -14.58 14.60
N GLU A 181 -4.00 -14.80 15.50
CA GLU A 181 -2.65 -14.29 15.37
C GLU A 181 -1.71 -15.42 14.94
N LEU A 182 -0.91 -15.13 13.92
CA LEU A 182 0.03 -16.06 13.34
C LEU A 182 1.44 -15.50 13.45
N ILE A 183 2.36 -16.25 14.06
CA ILE A 183 3.76 -15.86 14.15
C ILE A 183 4.58 -16.56 13.07
N ASN A 184 5.42 -15.79 12.37
CA ASN A 184 6.46 -16.34 11.52
C ASN A 184 7.64 -16.80 12.39
N MET A 185 7.90 -18.10 12.42
CA MET A 185 8.89 -18.69 13.31
C MET A 185 10.34 -18.36 12.91
N VAL A 186 10.57 -17.96 11.67
CA VAL A 186 11.90 -17.55 11.16
C VAL A 186 12.14 -16.06 11.41
N LYS A 187 11.21 -15.21 10.98
CA LYS A 187 11.33 -13.74 11.04
C LYS A 187 10.87 -13.14 12.37
N LYS A 188 10.14 -13.90 13.18
CA LYS A 188 9.53 -13.47 14.45
C LYS A 188 8.62 -12.25 14.28
N ASP A 189 7.90 -12.23 13.16
CA ASP A 189 6.85 -11.25 12.89
C ASP A 189 5.49 -11.86 13.21
N THR A 190 4.61 -11.06 13.81
CA THR A 190 3.24 -11.48 14.15
C THR A 190 2.25 -10.82 13.21
N PHE A 191 1.37 -11.64 12.65
CA PHE A 191 0.34 -11.25 11.72
C PHE A 191 -1.02 -11.37 12.39
N ASN A 192 -1.80 -10.29 12.39
CA ASN A 192 -3.21 -10.35 12.77
C ASN A 192 -4.01 -10.74 11.54
N CYS A 193 -4.64 -11.91 11.61
CA CYS A 193 -5.37 -12.51 10.52
C CYS A 193 -6.86 -12.60 10.85
N SER A 194 -7.68 -12.43 9.83
CA SER A 194 -9.12 -12.58 9.95
C SER A 194 -9.74 -13.14 8.69
N ILE A 195 -10.86 -13.85 8.84
CA ILE A 195 -11.75 -14.21 7.75
C ILE A 195 -13.09 -13.56 8.03
N TYR A 196 -13.58 -12.78 7.08
CA TYR A 196 -14.81 -12.01 7.26
C TYR A 196 -15.64 -11.96 5.98
N LYS A 197 -16.92 -11.63 6.16
CA LYS A 197 -17.89 -11.42 5.09
C LYS A 197 -18.21 -9.95 4.96
N LYS A 198 -18.15 -9.43 3.73
CA LYS A 198 -18.54 -8.06 3.40
C LYS A 198 -19.30 -8.06 2.08
N ASP A 199 -20.46 -7.41 2.04
CA ASP A 199 -21.30 -7.28 0.83
C ASP A 199 -21.62 -8.62 0.13
N GLY A 200 -21.80 -9.68 0.93
CA GLY A 200 -22.08 -11.02 0.41
C GLY A 200 -20.84 -11.86 0.06
N GLU A 201 -19.65 -11.26 0.04
CA GLU A 201 -18.40 -11.90 -0.37
C GLU A 201 -17.48 -12.19 0.82
N PHE A 202 -16.64 -13.22 0.71
CA PHE A 202 -15.71 -13.63 1.76
C PHE A 202 -14.30 -13.14 1.48
N TYR A 203 -13.61 -12.76 2.56
CA TYR A 203 -12.29 -12.18 2.50
C TYR A 203 -11.40 -12.78 3.57
N PHE A 204 -10.18 -13.14 3.18
CA PHE A 204 -9.08 -13.38 4.09
C PHE A 204 -8.24 -12.11 4.20
N SER A 205 -7.93 -11.69 5.42
CA SER A 205 -7.05 -10.56 5.70
C SER A 205 -5.88 -11.00 6.56
N SER A 206 -4.69 -10.50 6.25
CA SER A 206 -3.48 -10.65 7.06
C SER A 206 -2.78 -9.32 7.16
N SER A 207 -2.54 -8.87 8.39
CA SER A 207 -1.95 -7.58 8.65
C SER A 207 -0.75 -7.66 9.58
N VAL A 208 0.26 -6.82 9.33
CA VAL A 208 1.51 -6.84 10.08
C VAL A 208 2.01 -5.42 10.30
N LYS A 209 2.48 -5.14 11.52
CA LYS A 209 3.25 -3.94 11.82
C LYS A 209 4.67 -4.14 11.32
N ILE A 210 5.15 -3.22 10.50
CA ILE A 210 6.48 -3.29 9.91
C ILE A 210 7.49 -2.71 10.91
N LYS A 211 8.48 -3.52 11.28
CA LYS A 211 9.61 -3.08 12.12
C LYS A 211 10.48 -2.11 11.33
N GLN A 212 10.93 -1.04 11.98
CA GLN A 212 11.82 -0.03 11.42
C GLN A 212 13.26 -0.19 11.89
#